data_AF-A0A968N6S9-F1
#
_entry.id   AF-A0A968N6S9-F1
#
_cell.length_a   1.000
_cell.length_b   1.000
_cell.length_c   1.000
_cell.angle_alpha   90.00
_cell.angle_beta   90.00
_cell.angle_gamma   90.00
#
_symmetry.space_group_name_H-M   'P 1'
#
loop_
_entity.id
_entity.type
_entity.pdbx_description
1 polymer ?
#
loop_
_entity_poly.entity_id
_entity_poly.type
_entity_poly.pdbx_seq_one_letter_code
_entity_poly.pdbx_strand_id
1 'polypeptide(L)'
;MALRNHPTPLKIGSAIRHFALTSDPHYPTILAREFNLLVPEDAMKCGTICAQQNTYDFTAADTIAHFAQQHQQALRGHTLCWHLSFAPWMKKLTTLELEQTLQQFITTIVSRYRGQCYAWDVVNEALTDDGHLRRSLWSRIEAFIPKCFRWAHQADPDAQLIYLDYRLHKPGRQRAIHKLASELRAEGIPIHGIGLQLHHEASRAIAISKLILPNLSQSFQRLGLSAPLR
;
A
#
# COMPACT_ATOMS: atom_id res chain seq x y z
N MET A 1 -3.23 -26.44 12.76
CA MET A 1 -2.12 -25.52 13.04
C MET A 1 -2.53 -24.14 12.56
N ALA A 2 -2.43 -23.10 13.40
CA ALA A 2 -2.79 -21.75 13.00
C ALA A 2 -1.84 -21.22 11.92
N LEU A 3 -2.36 -20.48 10.94
CA LEU A 3 -1.53 -19.99 9.82
C LEU A 3 -0.36 -19.12 10.29
N ARG A 4 -0.58 -18.26 11.29
CA ARG A 4 0.43 -17.36 11.88
C ARG A 4 1.64 -18.07 12.50
N ASN A 5 1.52 -19.37 12.79
CA ASN A 5 2.58 -20.20 13.38
C ASN A 5 3.29 -21.06 12.32
N HIS A 6 3.24 -20.67 11.06
CA HIS A 6 3.96 -21.36 9.99
C HIS A 6 5.47 -21.44 10.31
N PRO A 7 6.17 -22.57 10.08
CA PRO A 7 7.56 -22.76 10.51
C PRO A 7 8.54 -21.83 9.79
N THR A 8 8.22 -21.46 8.56
CA THR A 8 8.92 -20.39 7.85
C THR A 8 8.37 -19.04 8.32
N PRO A 9 9.23 -18.05 8.68
CA PRO A 9 8.80 -16.74 9.17
C PRO A 9 8.19 -15.88 8.05
N LEU A 10 6.99 -16.28 7.61
CA LEU A 10 6.21 -15.60 6.59
C LEU A 10 5.19 -14.68 7.25
N LYS A 11 4.98 -13.51 6.65
CA LYS A 11 3.80 -12.72 6.93
C LYS A 11 2.63 -13.37 6.20
N ILE A 12 1.67 -13.90 6.95
CA ILE A 12 0.40 -14.42 6.44
C ILE A 12 -0.66 -13.49 6.98
N GLY A 13 -1.20 -12.66 6.10
CA GLY A 13 -2.07 -11.55 6.47
C GLY A 13 -3.47 -11.61 5.90
N SER A 14 -4.31 -10.73 6.42
CA SER A 14 -5.66 -10.49 5.93
C SER A 14 -5.95 -9.00 5.78
N ALA A 15 -6.75 -8.66 4.78
CA ALA A 15 -7.36 -7.34 4.71
C ALA A 15 -8.44 -7.22 5.78
N ILE A 16 -8.52 -6.06 6.44
CA ILE A 16 -9.40 -5.84 7.59
C ILE A 16 -10.26 -4.59 7.41
N ARG A 17 -11.55 -4.71 7.71
CA ARG A 17 -12.50 -3.58 7.80
C ARG A 17 -12.80 -3.26 9.25
N HIS A 18 -12.76 -1.98 9.59
CA HIS A 18 -13.13 -1.50 10.93
C HIS A 18 -14.52 -1.96 11.35
N PHE A 19 -15.51 -1.85 10.44
CA PHE A 19 -16.87 -2.27 10.74
C PHE A 19 -16.95 -3.75 11.17
N ALA A 20 -16.34 -4.66 10.39
CA ALA A 20 -16.33 -6.09 10.71
C ALA A 20 -15.61 -6.39 12.03
N LEU A 21 -14.51 -5.68 12.31
CA LEU A 21 -13.80 -5.80 13.58
C LEU A 21 -14.67 -5.41 14.79
N THR A 22 -15.56 -4.44 14.63
CA THR A 22 -16.40 -3.94 15.73
C THR A 22 -17.79 -4.58 15.83
N SER A 23 -18.33 -5.13 14.73
CA SER A 23 -19.72 -5.60 14.67
C SER A 23 -19.87 -7.11 14.65
N ASP A 24 -18.84 -7.86 14.23
CA ASP A 24 -18.86 -9.32 14.22
C ASP A 24 -18.05 -9.86 15.42
N PRO A 25 -18.67 -10.54 16.40
CA PRO A 25 -17.97 -11.03 17.59
C PRO A 25 -16.97 -12.16 17.29
N HIS A 26 -17.10 -12.87 16.17
CA HIS A 26 -16.21 -13.97 15.79
C HIS A 26 -15.01 -13.49 14.98
N TYR A 27 -15.17 -12.40 14.23
CA TYR A 27 -14.16 -11.90 13.31
C TYR A 27 -12.81 -11.54 13.98
N PRO A 28 -12.75 -10.78 15.10
CA PRO A 28 -11.50 -10.53 15.82
C PRO A 28 -10.81 -11.81 16.29
N THR A 29 -11.58 -12.80 16.75
CA THR A 29 -11.04 -14.07 17.25
C THR A 29 -10.33 -14.84 16.13
N ILE A 30 -10.95 -14.91 14.95
CA ILE A 30 -10.34 -15.58 13.78
C ILE A 30 -9.10 -14.81 13.32
N LEU A 31 -9.18 -13.48 13.24
CA LEU A 31 -8.05 -12.65 12.84
C LEU A 31 -6.84 -12.84 13.75
N ALA A 32 -7.05 -12.76 15.06
CA ALA A 32 -6.00 -12.95 16.06
C ALA A 32 -5.43 -14.37 16.03
N ARG A 33 -6.28 -15.39 15.82
CA ARG A 33 -5.83 -16.78 15.79
C ARG A 33 -5.01 -17.10 14.54
N GLU A 34 -5.46 -16.68 13.37
CA GLU A 34 -4.92 -17.18 12.10
C GLU A 34 -3.83 -16.29 11.51
N PHE A 35 -3.88 -14.98 11.65
CA PHE A 35 -3.00 -14.09 10.87
C PHE A 35 -1.93 -13.42 11.73
N ASN A 36 -0.80 -13.06 11.12
CA ASN A 36 0.27 -12.26 11.76
C ASN A 36 0.54 -10.93 11.02
N LEU A 37 -0.29 -10.59 10.03
CA LEU A 37 -0.25 -9.34 9.31
C LEU A 37 -1.67 -8.82 9.07
N LEU A 38 -1.90 -7.53 9.31
CA LEU A 38 -3.13 -6.84 8.97
C LEU A 38 -2.88 -5.75 7.92
N VAL A 39 -3.84 -5.59 7.00
CA VAL A 39 -3.87 -4.53 6.00
C VAL A 39 -5.22 -3.83 6.08
N PRO A 40 -5.32 -2.58 6.57
CA PRO A 40 -6.59 -1.86 6.62
C PRO A 40 -7.17 -1.68 5.21
N GLU A 41 -8.37 -2.20 4.97
CA GLU A 41 -8.97 -2.19 3.63
C GLU A 41 -9.28 -0.76 3.18
N ASP A 42 -9.89 0.05 4.06
CA ASP A 42 -10.28 1.43 3.76
C ASP A 42 -9.84 2.48 4.79
N ALA A 43 -9.58 2.04 6.03
CA ALA A 43 -9.43 2.95 7.17
C ALA A 43 -8.21 3.88 7.06
N MET A 44 -7.19 3.51 6.29
CA MET A 44 -5.97 4.30 6.09
C MET A 44 -5.92 5.03 4.75
N LYS A 45 -7.00 5.02 3.96
CA LYS A 45 -7.04 5.71 2.67
C LYS A 45 -7.36 7.19 2.83
N CYS A 46 -6.80 8.03 1.95
CA CYS A 46 -6.95 9.49 1.97
C CYS A 46 -8.42 9.96 1.99
N GLY A 47 -9.28 9.37 1.15
CA GLY A 47 -10.70 9.73 1.11
C GLY A 47 -11.48 9.38 2.39
N THR A 48 -10.99 8.43 3.19
CA THR A 48 -11.57 8.05 4.48
C THR A 48 -11.13 9.02 5.56
N ILE A 49 -9.82 9.20 5.71
CA ILE A 49 -9.22 9.99 6.78
C ILE A 49 -9.47 11.49 6.58
N CYS A 50 -9.38 11.98 5.34
CA CYS A 50 -9.51 13.40 4.98
C CYS A 50 -10.89 13.71 4.38
N ALA A 51 -11.95 13.02 4.82
CA ALA A 51 -13.30 13.15 4.26
C ALA A 51 -13.82 14.60 4.26
N GLN A 52 -13.43 15.37 5.28
CA GLN A 52 -13.72 16.79 5.43
C GLN A 52 -12.43 17.62 5.35
N GLN A 53 -12.52 18.85 4.85
CA GLN A 53 -11.37 19.72 4.70
C GLN A 53 -10.88 20.19 6.08
N ASN A 54 -9.56 20.19 6.29
CA ASN A 54 -8.88 20.59 7.54
C ASN A 54 -9.18 19.71 8.76
N THR A 55 -9.78 18.53 8.59
CA THR A 55 -9.99 17.56 9.67
C THR A 55 -9.48 16.18 9.25
N TYR A 56 -8.99 15.45 10.25
CA TYR A 56 -8.52 14.07 10.09
C TYR A 56 -9.32 13.18 11.03
N ASP A 57 -9.97 12.15 10.50
CA ASP A 57 -10.59 11.09 11.31
C ASP A 57 -9.73 9.82 11.26
N PHE A 58 -8.99 9.58 12.34
CA PHE A 58 -8.16 8.39 12.49
C PHE A 58 -8.86 7.26 13.27
N THR A 59 -10.10 7.44 13.72
CA THR A 59 -10.78 6.52 14.65
C THR A 59 -10.70 5.06 14.17
N ALA A 60 -11.07 4.82 12.91
CA ALA A 60 -11.07 3.47 12.35
C ALA A 60 -9.66 2.88 12.21
N ALA A 61 -8.67 3.71 11.86
CA ALA A 61 -7.30 3.27 11.66
C ALA A 61 -6.58 3.03 13.00
N ASP A 62 -6.84 3.85 14.01
CA ASP A 62 -6.33 3.69 15.37
C ASP A 62 -6.86 2.39 16.00
N THR A 63 -8.16 2.10 15.85
CA THR A 63 -8.75 0.83 16.33
C THR A 63 -8.04 -0.38 15.73
N ILE A 64 -7.75 -0.36 14.42
CA ILE A 64 -7.06 -1.47 13.75
C ILE A 64 -5.58 -1.56 14.19
N ALA A 65 -4.89 -0.43 14.30
CA ALA A 65 -3.50 -0.40 14.77
C ALA A 65 -3.36 -0.91 16.20
N HIS A 66 -4.27 -0.52 17.09
CA HIS A 66 -4.32 -1.01 18.46
C HIS A 66 -4.58 -2.53 18.51
N PHE A 67 -5.52 -3.03 17.71
CA PHE A 67 -5.77 -4.46 17.60
C PHE A 67 -4.53 -5.23 17.11
N ALA A 68 -3.84 -4.72 16.09
CA ALA A 68 -2.60 -5.31 15.59
C ALA A 68 -1.54 -5.40 16.71
N GLN A 69 -1.33 -4.32 17.46
CA GLN A 69 -0.41 -4.28 18.58
C GLN A 69 -0.78 -5.29 19.68
N GLN A 70 -2.04 -5.30 20.10
CA GLN A 70 -2.56 -6.20 21.15
C GLN A 70 -2.32 -7.68 20.81
N HIS A 71 -2.43 -8.04 19.53
CA HIS A 71 -2.30 -9.43 19.07
C HIS A 71 -0.93 -9.76 18.44
N GLN A 72 0.04 -8.85 18.58
CA GLN A 72 1.41 -9.00 18.04
C GLN A 72 1.40 -9.30 16.54
N GLN A 73 0.58 -8.57 15.79
CA GLN A 73 0.47 -8.67 14.34
C GLN A 73 1.18 -7.49 13.70
N ALA A 74 1.90 -7.74 12.61
CA ALA A 74 2.45 -6.68 11.78
C ALA A 74 1.32 -5.87 11.13
N LEU A 75 1.57 -4.59 10.87
CA LEU A 75 0.64 -3.71 10.17
C LEU A 75 1.30 -3.19 8.88
N ARG A 76 0.61 -3.35 7.74
CA ARG A 76 0.99 -2.68 6.49
C ARG A 76 -0.05 -1.60 6.19
N GLY A 77 0.41 -0.37 6.11
CA GLY A 77 -0.46 0.76 5.80
C GLY A 77 -0.86 0.77 4.32
N HIS A 78 -2.17 0.86 4.07
CA HIS A 78 -2.75 0.84 2.74
C HIS A 78 -3.86 1.89 2.63
N THR A 79 -3.73 2.94 1.82
CA THR A 79 -2.58 3.36 1.00
C THR A 79 -2.50 4.89 0.98
N LEU A 80 -1.30 5.43 0.76
CA LEU A 80 -1.02 6.86 0.87
C LEU A 80 -1.47 7.67 -0.36
N CYS A 81 -1.37 7.12 -1.56
CA CYS A 81 -1.77 7.80 -2.79
C CYS A 81 -2.44 6.83 -3.76
N TRP A 82 -3.76 6.96 -3.93
CA TRP A 82 -4.55 6.13 -4.83
C TRP A 82 -5.58 6.94 -5.60
N HIS A 83 -5.69 6.67 -6.90
CA HIS A 83 -6.57 7.41 -7.81
C HIS A 83 -8.07 7.27 -7.50
N LEU A 84 -8.47 6.28 -6.70
CA LEU A 84 -9.85 6.08 -6.25
C LEU A 84 -10.13 6.57 -4.83
N SER A 85 -9.13 7.09 -4.13
CA SER A 85 -9.32 7.59 -2.77
C SER A 85 -8.84 9.02 -2.61
N PHE A 86 -9.81 9.93 -2.67
CA PHE A 86 -9.71 11.34 -2.33
C PHE A 86 -11.09 11.82 -1.91
N ALA A 87 -11.16 12.92 -1.15
CA ALA A 87 -12.43 13.51 -0.77
C ALA A 87 -12.94 14.47 -1.88
N PRO A 88 -14.27 14.63 -2.05
CA PRO A 88 -14.83 15.48 -3.10
C PRO A 88 -14.34 16.94 -3.09
N TRP A 89 -14.07 17.51 -1.91
CA TRP A 89 -13.59 18.88 -1.76
C TRP A 89 -12.23 19.11 -2.44
N MET A 90 -11.38 18.07 -2.51
CA MET A 90 -10.05 18.14 -3.12
C MET A 90 -10.09 18.42 -4.63
N LYS A 91 -11.22 18.12 -5.30
CA LYS A 91 -11.37 18.39 -6.74
C LYS A 91 -11.35 19.88 -7.08
N LYS A 92 -11.71 20.73 -6.12
CA LYS A 92 -11.79 22.19 -6.30
C LYS A 92 -10.45 22.90 -6.07
N LEU A 93 -9.45 22.19 -5.56
CA LEU A 93 -8.13 22.73 -5.27
C LEU A 93 -7.36 23.02 -6.56
N THR A 94 -6.54 24.07 -6.50
CA THR A 94 -5.43 24.29 -7.44
C THR A 94 -4.42 23.14 -7.36
N THR A 95 -3.53 23.03 -8.35
CA THR A 95 -2.48 21.99 -8.33
C THR A 95 -1.54 22.15 -7.12
N LEU A 96 -1.21 23.38 -6.74
CA LEU A 96 -0.35 23.67 -5.59
C LEU A 96 -1.02 23.26 -4.27
N GLU A 97 -2.27 23.65 -4.06
CA GLU A 97 -3.03 23.26 -2.85
C GLU A 97 -3.24 21.74 -2.78
N LEU A 98 -3.43 21.09 -3.92
CA LEU A 98 -3.56 19.64 -4.00
C LEU A 98 -2.25 18.93 -3.62
N GLU A 99 -1.10 19.45 -4.09
CA GLU A 99 0.22 18.95 -3.72
C GLU A 99 0.47 19.11 -2.21
N GLN A 100 0.20 20.29 -1.66
CA GLN A 100 0.32 20.56 -0.22
C GLN A 100 -0.61 19.65 0.60
N THR A 101 -1.84 19.44 0.14
CA THR A 101 -2.81 18.55 0.79
C THR A 101 -2.29 17.11 0.82
N LEU A 102 -1.76 16.61 -0.30
CA LEU A 102 -1.22 15.25 -0.38
C LEU A 102 0.04 15.10 0.48
N GLN A 103 0.95 16.06 0.44
CA GLN A 103 2.14 16.08 1.30
C GLN A 103 1.76 16.07 2.78
N GLN A 104 0.83 16.92 3.18
CA GLN A 104 0.37 17.00 4.57
C GLN A 104 -0.29 15.69 5.00
N PHE A 105 -1.17 15.11 4.18
CA PHE A 105 -1.80 13.82 4.48
C PHE A 105 -0.74 12.74 4.70
N ILE A 106 0.20 12.57 3.76
CA ILE A 106 1.25 11.56 3.81
C ILE A 106 2.11 11.74 5.06
N THR A 107 2.58 12.96 5.31
CA THR A 107 3.43 13.25 6.46
C THR A 107 2.68 12.98 7.77
N THR A 108 1.41 13.39 7.86
CA THR A 108 0.58 13.23 9.07
C THR A 108 0.34 11.76 9.39
N ILE A 109 -0.15 10.98 8.42
CA ILE A 109 -0.50 9.58 8.66
C ILE A 109 0.75 8.72 8.90
N VAL A 110 1.82 8.92 8.13
CA VAL A 110 3.06 8.14 8.31
C VAL A 110 3.71 8.47 9.65
N SER A 111 3.75 9.75 10.04
CA SER A 111 4.26 10.15 11.37
C SER A 111 3.42 9.58 12.52
N ARG A 112 2.08 9.54 12.37
CA ARG A 112 1.17 9.00 13.39
C ARG A 112 1.43 7.53 13.69
N TYR A 113 1.66 6.73 12.65
CA TYR A 113 1.89 5.28 12.78
C TYR A 113 3.37 4.89 12.64
N ARG A 114 4.28 5.85 12.85
CA ARG A 114 5.72 5.61 12.79
C ARG A 114 6.12 4.47 13.73
N GLY A 115 6.87 3.50 13.20
CA GLY A 115 7.29 2.31 13.93
C GLY A 115 6.18 1.27 14.21
N GLN A 116 4.91 1.57 13.92
CA GLN A 116 3.81 0.60 14.00
C GLN A 116 3.56 -0.07 12.64
N CYS A 117 3.62 0.71 11.56
CA CYS A 117 3.55 0.20 10.19
C CYS A 117 4.95 -0.24 9.73
N TYR A 118 5.19 -1.54 9.55
CA TYR A 118 6.48 -2.01 9.01
C TYR A 118 6.65 -1.66 7.52
N ALA A 119 5.55 -1.41 6.82
CA ALA A 119 5.52 -1.07 5.41
C ALA A 119 4.33 -0.19 5.04
N TRP A 120 4.51 0.62 4.00
CA TRP A 120 3.47 1.44 3.39
C TRP A 120 3.34 1.15 1.90
N ASP A 121 2.11 0.94 1.46
CA ASP A 121 1.74 1.11 0.05
C ASP A 121 1.68 2.62 -0.23
N VAL A 122 2.78 3.16 -0.74
CA VAL A 122 2.95 4.61 -0.94
C VAL A 122 2.12 5.07 -2.13
N VAL A 123 2.21 4.38 -3.26
CA VAL A 123 1.43 4.67 -4.45
C VAL A 123 0.77 3.39 -4.94
N ASN A 124 -0.55 3.44 -5.12
CA ASN A 124 -1.34 2.32 -5.60
C ASN A 124 -1.87 2.61 -7.01
N GLU A 125 -1.63 1.68 -7.95
CA GLU A 125 -2.28 1.62 -9.28
C GLU A 125 -2.12 2.88 -10.16
N ALA A 126 -0.95 3.53 -10.09
CA ALA A 126 -0.71 4.75 -10.85
C ALA A 126 -0.55 4.52 -12.36
N LEU A 127 -0.44 3.28 -12.83
CA LEU A 127 -0.31 2.94 -14.24
C LEU A 127 -1.62 2.40 -14.84
N THR A 128 -1.82 2.62 -16.13
CA THR A 128 -2.89 2.03 -16.94
C THR A 128 -2.51 0.62 -17.44
N ASP A 129 -3.44 -0.08 -18.08
CA ASP A 129 -3.21 -1.45 -18.57
C ASP A 129 -2.14 -1.52 -19.69
N ASP A 130 -1.93 -0.43 -20.42
CA ASP A 130 -0.89 -0.22 -21.43
C ASP A 130 0.42 0.35 -20.84
N GLY A 131 0.47 0.61 -19.52
CA GLY A 131 1.69 1.01 -18.82
C GLY A 131 1.99 2.51 -18.83
N HIS A 132 1.06 3.35 -19.27
CA HIS A 132 1.16 4.80 -19.15
C HIS A 132 0.73 5.29 -17.77
N LEU A 133 1.08 6.54 -17.44
CA LEU A 133 0.60 7.18 -16.21
C LEU A 133 -0.91 7.39 -16.30
N ARG A 134 -1.63 6.91 -15.30
CA ARG A 134 -3.09 7.06 -15.20
C ARG A 134 -3.47 8.51 -14.93
N ARG A 135 -4.32 9.07 -15.79
CA ARG A 135 -4.97 10.36 -15.55
C ARG A 135 -5.86 10.27 -14.32
N SER A 136 -5.57 11.06 -13.30
CA SER A 136 -6.29 11.10 -12.03
C SER A 136 -6.19 12.50 -11.40
N LEU A 137 -6.83 12.69 -10.24
CA LEU A 137 -6.66 13.93 -9.47
C LEU A 137 -5.17 14.14 -9.13
N TRP A 138 -4.51 13.09 -8.63
CA TRP A 138 -3.10 13.13 -8.22
C TRP A 138 -2.12 13.33 -9.37
N SER A 139 -2.45 12.86 -10.57
CA SER A 139 -1.59 13.05 -11.75
C SER A 139 -1.55 14.50 -12.26
N ARG A 140 -2.34 15.41 -11.67
CA ARG A 140 -2.20 16.86 -11.89
C ARG A 140 -0.92 17.42 -11.26
N ILE A 141 -0.41 16.77 -10.22
CA ILE A 141 0.81 17.14 -9.53
C ILE A 141 1.99 16.59 -10.32
N GLU A 142 2.91 17.47 -10.70
CA GLU A 142 4.15 17.07 -11.38
C GLU A 142 4.98 16.17 -10.46
N ALA A 143 5.48 15.07 -11.03
CA ALA A 143 6.34 14.11 -10.33
C ALA A 143 5.75 13.61 -8.99
N PHE A 144 4.42 13.43 -8.92
CA PHE A 144 3.76 13.04 -7.66
C PHE A 144 4.27 11.72 -7.08
N ILE A 145 4.63 10.74 -7.93
CA ILE A 145 5.13 9.43 -7.47
C ILE A 145 6.41 9.59 -6.64
N PRO A 146 7.54 10.10 -7.18
CA PRO A 146 8.76 10.27 -6.39
C PRO A 146 8.56 11.21 -5.18
N LYS A 147 7.71 12.24 -5.29
CA LYS A 147 7.36 13.11 -4.15
C LYS A 147 6.72 12.33 -3.00
N CYS A 148 5.73 11.48 -3.27
CA CYS A 148 5.07 10.65 -2.26
C CYS A 148 6.06 9.75 -1.51
N PHE A 149 6.99 9.12 -2.23
CA PHE A 149 8.04 8.28 -1.61
C PHE A 149 8.99 9.09 -0.73
N ARG A 150 9.42 10.27 -1.18
CA ARG A 150 10.28 11.17 -0.37
C ARG A 150 9.58 11.61 0.91
N TRP A 151 8.33 12.05 0.84
CA TRP A 151 7.57 12.49 2.01
C TRP A 151 7.34 11.34 3.00
N ALA A 152 6.99 10.14 2.50
CA ALA A 152 6.82 8.96 3.35
C ALA A 152 8.13 8.59 4.06
N HIS A 153 9.25 8.57 3.33
CA HIS A 153 10.56 8.24 3.92
C HIS A 153 11.03 9.27 4.94
N GLN A 154 10.77 10.56 4.70
CA GLN A 154 11.09 11.63 5.65
C GLN A 154 10.30 11.48 6.96
N ALA A 155 9.04 11.04 6.88
CA ALA A 155 8.18 10.86 8.04
C ALA A 155 8.51 9.58 8.83
N ASP A 156 8.84 8.47 8.14
CA ASP A 156 9.32 7.23 8.75
C ASP A 156 10.41 6.57 7.88
N PRO A 157 11.70 6.80 8.20
CA PRO A 157 12.81 6.22 7.44
C PRO A 157 12.93 4.70 7.56
N ASP A 158 12.37 4.11 8.61
CA ASP A 158 12.51 2.69 8.93
C ASP A 158 11.47 1.81 8.22
N ALA A 159 10.37 2.42 7.76
CA ALA A 159 9.30 1.72 7.05
C ALA A 159 9.71 1.31 5.63
N GLN A 160 9.31 0.10 5.22
CA GLN A 160 9.43 -0.33 3.82
C GLN A 160 8.44 0.44 2.95
N LEU A 161 8.90 0.98 1.82
CA LEU A 161 8.08 1.82 0.94
C LEU A 161 7.82 1.09 -0.37
N ILE A 162 6.54 0.87 -0.66
CA ILE A 162 6.09 -0.05 -1.69
C ILE A 162 5.29 0.70 -2.76
N TYR A 163 5.58 0.40 -4.03
CA TYR A 163 4.65 0.67 -5.13
C TYR A 163 3.75 -0.55 -5.32
N LEU A 164 2.43 -0.41 -5.21
CA LEU A 164 1.48 -1.53 -5.29
C LEU A 164 0.68 -1.45 -6.59
N ASP A 165 0.53 -2.58 -7.28
CA ASP A 165 -0.34 -2.67 -8.46
C ASP A 165 -0.90 -4.09 -8.70
N TYR A 166 -1.86 -4.20 -9.61
CA TYR A 166 -2.52 -5.42 -10.06
C TYR A 166 -2.03 -5.87 -11.44
N ARG A 167 -2.33 -7.12 -11.83
CA ARG A 167 -2.06 -7.70 -13.16
C ARG A 167 -0.60 -7.57 -13.66
N LEU A 168 0.38 -7.64 -12.76
CA LEU A 168 1.80 -7.68 -13.13
C LEU A 168 2.18 -8.87 -14.03
N HIS A 169 1.31 -9.88 -14.14
CA HIS A 169 1.51 -10.98 -15.10
C HIS A 169 1.33 -10.56 -16.57
N LYS A 170 0.74 -9.39 -16.86
CA LYS A 170 0.63 -8.87 -18.22
C LYS A 170 2.00 -8.28 -18.64
N PRO A 171 2.62 -8.73 -19.74
CA PRO A 171 3.97 -8.30 -20.13
C PRO A 171 4.15 -6.77 -20.28
N GLY A 172 3.15 -6.07 -20.83
CA GLY A 172 3.20 -4.62 -20.98
C GLY A 172 3.28 -3.91 -19.63
N ARG A 173 2.44 -4.32 -18.68
CA ARG A 173 2.40 -3.78 -17.32
C ARG A 173 3.65 -4.11 -16.52
N GLN A 174 4.15 -5.35 -16.65
CA GLN A 174 5.43 -5.74 -16.07
C GLN A 174 6.57 -4.83 -16.52
N ARG A 175 6.70 -4.59 -17.84
CA ARG A 175 7.74 -3.69 -18.37
C ARG A 175 7.59 -2.26 -17.86
N ALA A 176 6.37 -1.75 -17.80
CA ALA A 176 6.11 -0.39 -17.32
C ALA A 176 6.46 -0.22 -15.83
N ILE A 177 6.07 -1.17 -14.98
CA ILE A 177 6.40 -1.15 -13.55
C ILE A 177 7.90 -1.33 -13.34
N HIS A 178 8.54 -2.22 -14.10
CA HIS A 178 10.00 -2.38 -14.05
C HIS A 178 10.73 -1.10 -14.47
N LYS A 179 10.26 -0.43 -15.53
CA LYS A 179 10.81 0.86 -15.97
C LYS A 179 10.65 1.91 -14.88
N LEU A 180 9.45 2.09 -14.33
CA LEU A 180 9.18 3.02 -13.23
C LEU A 180 10.10 2.73 -12.03
N ALA A 181 10.18 1.48 -11.60
CA ALA A 181 11.03 1.08 -10.48
C ALA A 181 12.51 1.38 -10.73
N SER A 182 13.01 1.10 -11.95
CA SER A 182 14.38 1.40 -12.35
C SER A 182 14.66 2.90 -12.35
N GLU A 183 13.74 3.72 -12.84
CA GLU A 183 13.86 5.19 -12.88
C GLU A 183 13.90 5.77 -11.46
N LEU A 184 12.95 5.38 -10.61
CA LEU A 184 12.93 5.81 -9.20
C LEU A 184 14.22 5.42 -8.47
N ARG A 185 14.75 4.22 -8.71
CA ARG A 185 16.02 3.78 -8.12
C ARG A 185 17.22 4.58 -8.64
N ALA A 186 17.28 4.84 -9.95
CA ALA A 186 18.34 5.65 -10.55
C ALA A 186 18.35 7.10 -10.02
N GLU A 187 17.17 7.64 -9.71
CA GLU A 187 16.99 8.97 -9.10
C GLU A 187 17.23 9.00 -7.57
N GLY A 188 17.59 7.87 -6.95
CA GLY A 188 17.80 7.80 -5.50
C GLY A 188 16.51 7.91 -4.68
N ILE A 189 15.35 7.63 -5.26
CA ILE A 189 14.07 7.62 -4.54
C ILE A 189 14.05 6.41 -3.59
N PRO A 190 13.60 6.56 -2.34
CA PRO A 190 13.55 5.50 -1.34
C PRO A 190 12.39 4.53 -1.62
N ILE A 191 12.46 3.79 -2.73
CA ILE A 191 11.58 2.67 -3.03
C ILE A 191 12.25 1.36 -2.58
N HIS A 192 11.52 0.59 -1.79
CA HIS A 192 12.02 -0.64 -1.16
C HIS A 192 11.39 -1.91 -1.73
N GLY A 193 10.23 -1.83 -2.38
CA GLY A 193 9.57 -3.00 -2.96
C GLY A 193 8.48 -2.69 -3.97
N ILE A 194 8.08 -3.73 -4.72
CA ILE A 194 6.93 -3.73 -5.62
C ILE A 194 5.90 -4.74 -5.12
N GLY A 195 4.72 -4.27 -4.75
CA GLY A 195 3.62 -5.11 -4.30
C GLY A 195 2.78 -5.64 -5.46
N LEU A 196 2.28 -6.88 -5.33
CA LEU A 196 1.30 -7.46 -6.23
C LEU A 196 0.00 -7.76 -5.47
N GLN A 197 -1.13 -7.25 -5.94
CA GLN A 197 -2.44 -7.50 -5.31
C GLN A 197 -2.96 -8.93 -5.52
N LEU A 198 -2.56 -9.60 -6.60
CA LEU A 198 -2.96 -10.97 -6.95
C LEU A 198 -4.49 -11.20 -7.11
N HIS A 199 -5.27 -10.18 -7.47
CA HIS A 199 -6.66 -10.35 -7.88
C HIS A 199 -6.78 -11.15 -9.19
N HIS A 200 -7.01 -12.46 -9.06
CA HIS A 200 -7.06 -13.41 -10.16
C HIS A 200 -8.23 -14.38 -10.00
N GLU A 201 -8.79 -14.79 -11.13
CA GLU A 201 -9.68 -15.94 -11.18
C GLU A 201 -8.95 -17.19 -10.70
N ALA A 202 -9.64 -18.06 -9.97
CA ALA A 202 -9.06 -19.29 -9.41
C ALA A 202 -8.37 -20.15 -10.48
N SER A 203 -8.92 -20.19 -11.70
CA SER A 203 -8.38 -20.90 -12.86
C SER A 203 -6.96 -20.46 -13.26
N ARG A 204 -6.56 -19.22 -12.94
CA ARG A 204 -5.25 -18.65 -13.30
C ARG A 204 -4.24 -18.66 -12.16
N ALA A 205 -4.67 -18.96 -10.93
CA ALA A 205 -3.84 -18.86 -9.73
C ALA A 205 -2.60 -19.78 -9.77
N ILE A 206 -2.76 -21.01 -10.31
CA ILE A 206 -1.66 -21.98 -10.42
C ILE A 206 -0.59 -21.50 -11.41
N ALA A 207 -0.99 -21.03 -12.59
CA ALA A 207 -0.06 -20.56 -13.60
C ALA A 207 0.71 -19.31 -13.12
N ILE A 208 0.00 -18.36 -12.49
CA ILE A 208 0.61 -17.14 -11.96
C ILE A 208 1.61 -17.47 -10.85
N SER A 209 1.20 -18.30 -9.88
CA SER A 209 2.06 -18.66 -8.74
C SER A 209 3.31 -19.43 -9.14
N LYS A 210 3.21 -20.37 -10.09
CA LYS A 210 4.33 -21.25 -10.46
C LYS A 210 5.25 -20.67 -11.53
N LEU A 211 4.73 -19.91 -12.49
CA LEU A 211 5.49 -19.51 -13.68
C LEU A 211 5.89 -18.04 -13.69
N ILE A 212 5.05 -17.18 -13.09
CA ILE A 212 5.16 -15.74 -13.28
C ILE A 212 5.81 -15.08 -12.07
N LEU A 213 5.41 -15.46 -10.85
CA LEU A 213 5.96 -14.87 -9.63
C LEU A 213 7.47 -15.09 -9.43
N PRO A 214 8.07 -16.27 -9.73
CA PRO A 214 9.51 -16.46 -9.56
C PRO A 214 10.33 -15.52 -10.45
N ASN A 215 9.94 -15.41 -11.73
CA ASN A 215 10.63 -14.55 -12.70
C ASN A 215 10.47 -13.06 -12.36
N LEU A 216 9.28 -12.63 -11.96
CA LEU A 216 9.02 -11.27 -11.49
C LEU A 216 9.87 -10.93 -10.26
N SER A 217 9.88 -11.82 -9.28
CA SER A 217 10.66 -11.66 -8.05
C SER A 217 12.14 -11.46 -8.37
N GLN A 218 12.72 -12.31 -9.21
CA GLN A 218 14.12 -12.21 -9.61
C GLN A 218 14.43 -10.93 -10.40
N SER A 219 13.47 -10.44 -11.20
CA SER A 219 13.62 -9.18 -11.93
C SER A 219 13.74 -7.99 -10.99
N PHE A 220 12.88 -7.88 -9.97
CA PHE A 220 12.93 -6.77 -9.01
C PHE A 220 14.08 -6.88 -8.02
N GLN A 221 14.46 -8.10 -7.62
CA GLN A 221 15.66 -8.32 -6.80
C GLN A 221 16.94 -7.83 -7.49
N ARG A 222 17.03 -7.96 -8.82
CA ARG A 222 18.15 -7.39 -9.60
C ARG A 222 18.22 -5.86 -9.57
N LEU A 223 17.13 -5.17 -9.23
CA LEU A 223 17.10 -3.72 -8.99
C LEU A 223 17.44 -3.34 -7.53
N GLY A 224 17.77 -4.32 -6.69
CA GLY A 224 17.99 -4.13 -5.25
C GLY A 224 16.70 -3.87 -4.47
N LEU A 225 15.55 -4.22 -5.05
CA LEU A 225 14.25 -4.13 -4.38
C LEU A 225 13.93 -5.45 -3.68
N SER A 226 13.22 -5.36 -2.56
CA SER A 226 12.60 -6.53 -1.97
C SER A 226 11.71 -7.22 -3.02
N ALA A 227 11.76 -8.56 -3.04
CA ALA A 227 10.79 -9.35 -3.76
C ALA A 227 9.38 -8.91 -3.36
N PRO A 228 8.36 -9.10 -4.22
CA PRO A 228 7.02 -8.73 -3.86
C PRO A 228 6.66 -9.29 -2.49
N LEU A 229 6.46 -8.39 -1.53
CA LEU A 229 6.24 -8.76 -0.15
C LEU A 229 4.98 -9.61 -0.12
N ARG A 230 5.19 -10.89 0.17
CA ARG A 230 4.15 -11.87 0.51
C ARG A 230 3.60 -11.51 1.87
#